data_AF-A0A6I0JG50-F1
#
_entry.id   AF-A0A6I0JG50-F1
#
_cell.length_a   1.000
_cell.length_b   1.000
_cell.length_c   1.000
_cell.angle_alpha   90.00
_cell.angle_beta   90.00
_cell.angle_gamma   90.00
#
_symmetry.space_group_name_H-M   'P 1'
#
loop_
_entity.id
_entity.type
_entity.pdbx_description
1 polymer ?
#
loop_
_entity_poly.entity_id
_entity_poly.type
_entity_poly.pdbx_seq_one_letter_code
_entity_poly.pdbx_strand_id
1 'polypeptide(L)'
;MEQRLVNLYNQQAMFCYGNVEWSHKIHEKAADLFTTVNSWLRWIQLILAFIISADIIKQFGTDSPVISGILIGCSLILTLINTITKSFDFNGRASRHIMTANALWDLREDYRSFKYDIQA
;
A
#
# COMPACT_ATOMS: atom_id res chain seq x y z
N MET A 1 -11.83 -47.06 9.79
CA MET A 1 -11.37 -45.98 10.70
C MET A 1 -10.49 -45.00 9.95
N GLU A 2 -9.54 -45.47 9.14
CA GLU A 2 -8.63 -44.63 8.32
C GLU A 2 -9.34 -43.66 7.36
N GLN A 3 -10.33 -44.11 6.59
CA GLN A 3 -11.05 -43.21 5.66
C GLN A 3 -11.74 -42.02 6.35
N ARG A 4 -12.20 -42.19 7.60
CA ARG A 4 -12.79 -41.10 8.39
C ARG A 4 -11.73 -40.06 8.77
N LEU A 5 -10.53 -40.52 9.12
CA LEU A 5 -9.41 -39.66 9.48
C LEU A 5 -8.91 -38.87 8.26
N VAL A 6 -8.75 -39.53 7.11
CA VAL A 6 -8.38 -38.88 5.85
C VAL A 6 -9.37 -37.79 5.46
N ASN A 7 -10.67 -38.06 5.57
CA ASN A 7 -11.70 -37.05 5.30
C ASN A 7 -11.64 -35.86 6.26
N LEU A 8 -11.37 -36.11 7.55
CA LEU A 8 -11.23 -35.06 8.55
C LEU A 8 -10.01 -34.15 8.24
N TYR A 9 -8.86 -34.74 7.90
CA TYR A 9 -7.67 -33.98 7.54
C TYR A 9 -7.88 -33.14 6.28
N ASN A 10 -8.54 -33.69 5.26
CA ASN A 10 -8.86 -32.95 4.04
C ASN A 10 -9.80 -31.77 4.32
N GLN A 11 -10.84 -31.96 5.13
CA GLN A 11 -11.73 -30.87 5.55
C GLN A 11 -10.97 -29.76 6.29
N GLN A 12 -10.06 -30.13 7.19
CA GLN A 12 -9.27 -29.17 7.95
C GLN A 12 -8.29 -28.40 7.05
N ALA A 13 -7.63 -29.10 6.12
CA ALA A 13 -6.75 -28.48 5.12
C ALA A 13 -7.50 -27.49 4.22
N MET A 14 -8.71 -27.84 3.74
CA MET A 14 -9.53 -26.94 2.93
C MET A 14 -10.04 -25.73 3.72
N PHE A 15 -10.35 -25.91 5.01
CA PHE A 15 -10.70 -24.78 5.89
C PHE A 15 -9.51 -23.81 6.05
N CYS A 16 -8.32 -24.33 6.32
CA CYS A 16 -7.09 -23.53 6.38
C CYS A 16 -6.79 -22.84 5.04
N TYR A 17 -6.92 -23.55 3.92
CA TYR A 17 -6.75 -23.01 2.57
C TYR A 17 -7.64 -21.79 2.31
N GLY A 18 -8.93 -21.87 2.65
CA GLY A 18 -9.87 -20.75 2.50
C GLY A 18 -9.48 -19.53 3.34
N ASN A 19 -9.02 -19.74 4.57
CA ASN A 19 -8.55 -18.65 5.43
C ASN A 19 -7.28 -17.97 4.89
N VAL A 20 -6.37 -18.76 4.30
CA VAL A 20 -5.15 -18.24 3.66
C VAL A 20 -5.50 -17.43 2.42
N GLU A 21 -6.40 -17.92 1.55
CA GLU A 21 -6.87 -17.16 0.39
C GLU A 21 -7.52 -15.83 0.77
N TRP A 22 -8.36 -15.84 1.80
CA TRP A 22 -9.02 -14.64 2.28
C TRP A 22 -8.00 -13.62 2.83
N SER A 23 -7.06 -14.09 3.64
CA SER A 23 -5.99 -13.25 4.20
C SER A 23 -5.09 -12.70 3.11
N HIS A 24 -4.75 -13.51 2.10
CA HIS A 24 -3.96 -13.09 0.95
C HIS A 24 -4.62 -11.89 0.24
N LYS A 25 -5.93 -11.98 -0.04
CA LYS A 25 -6.69 -10.88 -0.67
C LYS A 25 -6.75 -9.61 0.18
N ILE A 26 -6.79 -9.73 1.50
CA ILE A 26 -6.74 -8.57 2.39
C ILE A 26 -5.39 -7.86 2.28
N HIS A 27 -4.29 -8.61 2.28
CA HIS A 27 -2.96 -8.05 2.14
C HIS A 27 -2.75 -7.38 0.77
N GLU A 28 -3.20 -8.00 -0.33
CA GLU A 28 -3.22 -7.35 -1.64
C GLU A 28 -4.00 -6.02 -1.60
N LYS A 29 -5.21 -6.04 -1.04
CA LYS A 29 -6.05 -4.83 -1.02
C LYS A 29 -5.49 -3.72 -0.14
N ALA A 30 -4.86 -4.09 0.99
CA ALA A 30 -4.18 -3.13 1.86
C ALA A 30 -2.98 -2.50 1.14
N ALA A 31 -2.19 -3.29 0.40
CA ALA A 31 -1.08 -2.77 -0.40
C ALA A 31 -1.56 -1.79 -1.47
N ASP A 32 -2.64 -2.09 -2.17
CA ASP A 32 -3.24 -1.18 -3.16
C ASP A 32 -3.69 0.14 -2.55
N LEU A 33 -4.31 0.09 -1.36
CA LEU A 33 -4.75 1.28 -0.65
C LEU A 33 -3.56 2.18 -0.31
N PHE A 34 -2.51 1.63 0.29
CA PHE A 34 -1.32 2.39 0.65
C PHE A 34 -0.59 2.95 -0.58
N THR A 35 -0.54 2.18 -1.67
CA THR A 35 0.05 2.62 -2.95
C THR A 35 -0.75 3.77 -3.57
N THR A 36 -2.08 3.68 -3.52
CA THR A 36 -2.98 4.72 -4.02
C THR A 36 -2.82 6.00 -3.21
N VAL A 37 -2.85 5.93 -1.88
CA VAL A 37 -2.66 7.08 -0.99
C VAL A 37 -1.29 7.73 -1.22
N ASN A 38 -0.21 6.94 -1.31
CA ASN A 38 1.12 7.46 -1.60
C ASN A 38 1.19 8.17 -2.96
N SER A 39 0.53 7.63 -3.98
CA SER A 39 0.50 8.23 -5.32
C SER A 39 -0.24 9.58 -5.30
N TRP A 40 -1.38 9.65 -4.62
CA TRP A 40 -2.13 10.91 -4.44
C TRP A 40 -1.31 11.97 -3.71
N LEU A 41 -0.64 11.60 -2.61
CA LEU A 41 0.24 12.52 -1.88
C LEU A 41 1.38 13.05 -2.76
N ARG A 42 1.99 12.19 -3.59
CA ARG A 42 3.03 12.59 -4.53
C ARG A 42 2.53 13.58 -5.59
N TRP A 43 1.33 13.37 -6.12
CA TRP A 43 0.73 14.31 -7.07
C TRP A 43 0.47 15.68 -6.44
N ILE A 44 -0.07 15.71 -5.22
CA ILE A 44 -0.28 16.96 -4.46
C ILE A 44 1.06 17.68 -4.24
N GLN A 45 2.09 16.95 -3.79
CA GLN A 45 3.44 17.50 -3.59
C GLN A 45 4.00 18.12 -4.88
N LEU A 46 3.84 17.44 -6.02
CA LEU A 46 4.33 17.92 -7.31
C LEU A 46 3.63 19.21 -7.75
N ILE A 47 2.30 19.28 -7.60
CA ILE A 47 1.52 20.47 -7.92
C ILE A 47 1.93 21.65 -7.04
N LEU A 48 2.06 21.43 -5.72
CA LEU A 48 2.52 22.48 -4.80
C LEU A 48 3.93 22.94 -5.12
N ALA A 49 4.85 22.02 -5.42
CA ALA A 49 6.22 22.35 -5.79
C ALA A 49 6.29 23.19 -7.07
N PHE A 50 5.45 22.88 -8.06
CA PHE A 50 5.34 23.65 -9.29
C PHE A 50 4.81 25.08 -9.05
N ILE A 51 3.80 25.25 -8.18
CA ILE A 51 3.29 26.57 -7.81
C ILE A 51 4.37 27.40 -7.11
N ILE A 52 5.12 26.78 -6.19
CA ILE A 52 6.21 27.44 -5.46
C ILE A 52 7.35 27.85 -6.40
N SER A 53 7.73 26.99 -7.34
CA SER A 53 8.80 27.32 -8.31
C SER A 53 8.38 28.37 -9.33
N ALA A 54 7.09 28.42 -9.72
CA ALA A 54 6.58 29.45 -10.62
C ALA A 54 6.64 30.87 -10.03
N ASP A 55 6.67 31.02 -8.70
CA ASP A 55 6.74 32.32 -8.03
C ASP A 55 8.11 33.01 -8.19
N ILE A 56 9.16 32.26 -8.51
CA ILE A 56 10.50 32.80 -8.80
C ILE A 56 10.43 33.88 -9.91
N ILE A 57 9.46 33.79 -10.80
CA ILE A 57 9.24 34.75 -11.89
C ILE A 57 8.76 36.12 -11.36
N LYS A 58 8.03 36.17 -10.24
CA LYS A 58 7.48 37.43 -9.69
C LYS A 58 8.52 38.29 -8.98
N GLN A 59 9.60 37.66 -8.53
CA GLN A 59 10.75 38.30 -7.92
C GLN A 59 11.48 39.25 -8.89
N PHE A 60 11.17 39.21 -10.19
CA PHE A 60 11.70 40.09 -11.23
C PHE A 60 10.87 41.36 -11.51
N GLY A 61 9.83 41.67 -10.72
CA GLY A 61 9.21 43.01 -10.79
C GLY A 61 7.71 43.13 -10.54
N THR A 62 7.07 42.19 -9.83
CA THR A 62 5.65 42.34 -9.43
C THR A 62 5.47 41.91 -7.98
N ASP A 63 5.85 42.79 -7.06
CA ASP A 63 5.66 42.57 -5.62
C ASP A 63 4.20 42.81 -5.23
N SER A 64 3.42 41.73 -5.20
CA SER A 64 2.08 41.74 -4.60
C SER A 64 2.11 41.00 -3.26
N PRO A 65 1.86 41.68 -2.13
CA PRO A 65 1.95 41.08 -0.79
C PRO A 65 0.94 39.94 -0.59
N VAL A 66 -0.17 39.95 -1.33
CA VAL A 66 -1.20 38.89 -1.29
C VAL A 66 -0.63 37.57 -1.84
N ILE A 67 0.15 37.65 -2.92
CA ILE A 67 0.74 36.49 -3.57
C ILE A 67 1.79 35.82 -2.68
N SER A 68 2.67 36.63 -2.06
CA SER A 68 3.71 36.12 -1.16
C SER A 68 3.11 35.36 0.03
N GLY A 69 2.00 35.86 0.59
CA GLY A 69 1.30 35.19 1.69
C GLY A 69 0.76 33.80 1.31
N ILE A 70 0.19 33.66 0.11
CA ILE A 70 -0.29 32.38 -0.41
C ILE A 70 0.88 31.41 -0.58
N LEU A 71 2.02 31.87 -1.10
CA LEU A 71 3.16 31.00 -1.36
C LEU A 71 3.83 30.47 -0.10
N ILE A 72 3.95 31.31 0.93
CA ILE A 72 4.43 30.90 2.25
C ILE A 72 3.51 29.81 2.82
N GLY A 73 2.19 30.00 2.70
CA GLY A 73 1.20 28.99 3.08
C GLY A 73 1.39 27.66 2.33
N CYS A 74 1.51 27.70 1.00
CA CYS A 74 1.78 26.51 0.19
C CYS A 74 3.09 25.81 0.58
N SER A 75 4.15 26.57 0.87
CA SER A 75 5.46 26.01 1.27
C SER A 75 5.40 25.30 2.63
N LEU A 76 4.66 25.86 3.58
CA LEU A 76 4.42 25.22 4.88
C LEU A 76 3.61 23.92 4.73
N ILE A 77 2.55 23.94 3.92
CA ILE A 77 1.73 22.76 3.64
C ILE A 77 2.58 21.67 2.96
N LEU A 78 3.37 22.04 1.95
CA LEU A 78 4.27 21.10 1.26
C LEU A 78 5.27 20.46 2.23
N THR A 79 5.84 21.27 3.14
CA THR A 79 6.78 20.78 4.18
C THR A 79 6.10 19.81 5.15
N LEU A 80 4.86 20.12 5.57
CA LEU A 80 4.09 19.26 6.45
C LEU A 80 3.77 17.91 5.78
N ILE A 81 3.29 17.94 4.54
CA ILE A 81 2.99 16.73 3.76
C ILE A 81 4.25 15.88 3.57
N ASN A 82 5.38 16.49 3.25
CA ASN A 82 6.67 15.78 3.15
C ASN A 82 7.07 15.11 4.46
N THR A 83 6.90 15.81 5.58
CA THR A 83 7.22 15.28 6.91
C THR A 83 6.35 14.08 7.25
N ILE A 84 5.03 14.18 7.03
CA ILE A 84 4.09 13.08 7.27
C ILE A 84 4.37 11.89 6.35
N THR A 85 4.61 12.13 5.06
CA THR A 85 4.88 11.06 4.08
C THR A 85 6.14 10.30 4.45
N LYS A 86 7.18 11.00 4.91
CA LYS A 86 8.44 10.40 5.34
C LYS A 86 8.30 9.63 6.66
N SER A 87 7.54 10.15 7.64
CA SER A 87 7.37 9.49 8.94
C SER A 87 6.47 8.25 8.87
N PHE A 88 5.43 8.28 8.04
CA PHE A 88 4.51 7.16 7.92
C PHE A 88 4.97 6.06 6.96
N ASP A 89 5.88 6.34 6.02
CA ASP A 89 6.43 5.40 5.04
C ASP A 89 5.34 4.50 4.38
N PHE A 90 4.46 5.13 3.61
CA PHE A 90 3.38 4.44 2.92
C PHE A 90 3.89 3.37 1.94
N ASN A 91 5.03 3.62 1.30
CA ASN A 91 5.62 2.67 0.36
C ASN A 91 6.17 1.43 1.09
N GLY A 92 6.91 1.62 2.19
CA GLY A 92 7.39 0.51 3.00
C GLY A 92 6.25 -0.34 3.56
N ARG A 93 5.13 0.27 3.99
CA ARG A 93 3.94 -0.50 4.42
C ARG A 93 3.30 -1.29 3.27
N ALA A 94 3.11 -0.66 2.11
CA ALA A 94 2.59 -1.36 0.93
C ALA A 94 3.47 -2.56 0.56
N SER A 95 4.79 -2.38 0.54
CA SER A 95 5.76 -3.44 0.25
C SER A 95 5.69 -4.58 1.26
N ARG A 96 5.51 -4.29 2.55
CA ARG A 96 5.33 -5.34 3.58
C ARG A 96 4.05 -6.14 3.35
N HIS A 97 2.95 -5.47 3.03
CA HIS A 97 1.71 -6.17 2.69
C HIS A 97 1.87 -7.06 1.45
N ILE A 98 2.59 -6.61 0.41
CA ILE A 98 2.91 -7.42 -0.77
C ILE A 98 3.77 -8.63 -0.39
N MET A 99 4.80 -8.44 0.44
CA MET A 99 5.65 -9.55 0.90
C MET A 99 4.85 -10.60 1.68
N THR A 100 3.96 -10.16 2.59
CA THR A 100 3.07 -11.08 3.30
C THR A 100 2.08 -11.76 2.35
N ALA A 101 1.55 -11.04 1.37
CA ALA A 101 0.66 -11.59 0.36
C ALA A 101 1.35 -12.72 -0.43
N ASN A 102 2.58 -12.50 -0.88
CA ASN A 102 3.37 -13.52 -1.59
C ASN A 102 3.64 -14.75 -0.71
N ALA A 103 3.99 -14.57 0.57
CA ALA A 103 4.17 -15.70 1.48
C ALA A 103 2.88 -16.50 1.70
N LEU A 104 1.72 -15.83 1.75
CA LEU A 104 0.42 -16.49 1.83
C LEU A 104 0.07 -17.21 0.53
N TRP A 105 0.49 -16.68 -0.61
CA TRP A 105 0.33 -17.34 -1.91
C TRP A 105 1.11 -18.66 -1.99
N ASP A 106 2.36 -18.66 -1.54
CA ASP A 106 3.19 -19.87 -1.49
C ASP A 106 2.55 -20.94 -0.60
N LEU A 107 2.13 -20.55 0.62
CA LEU A 107 1.43 -21.44 1.55
C LEU A 107 0.13 -22.00 0.95
N ARG A 108 -0.58 -21.21 0.16
CA ARG A 108 -1.80 -21.66 -0.54
C ARG A 108 -1.46 -22.72 -1.60
N GLU A 109 -0.35 -22.58 -2.31
CA GLU A 109 0.08 -23.58 -3.28
C GLU A 109 0.51 -24.88 -2.60
N ASP A 110 1.16 -24.80 -1.43
CA ASP A 110 1.47 -25.98 -0.60
C ASP A 110 0.21 -26.75 -0.21
N TYR A 111 -0.85 -26.06 0.24
CA TYR A 111 -2.14 -26.69 0.54
C TYR A 111 -2.80 -27.31 -0.69
N ARG A 112 -2.64 -26.70 -1.88
CA ARG A 112 -3.13 -27.26 -3.13
C ARG A 112 -2.38 -28.54 -3.49
N SER A 113 -1.05 -28.56 -3.37
CA SER A 113 -0.23 -29.77 -3.58
C SER A 113 -0.64 -30.88 -2.61
N PHE A 114 -0.72 -30.56 -1.31
CA PHE A 114 -1.10 -31.50 -0.25
C PHE A 114 -2.46 -32.17 -0.52
N LYS A 115 -3.42 -31.42 -1.07
CA LYS A 115 -4.73 -31.98 -1.45
C LYS A 115 -4.59 -33.08 -2.50
N TYR A 116 -3.76 -32.87 -3.52
CA TYR A 116 -3.53 -33.88 -4.55
C TYR A 116 -2.78 -35.09 -4.00
N ASP A 117 -1.82 -34.87 -3.11
CA ASP A 117 -1.05 -35.95 -2.46
C ASP A 117 -1.92 -36.86 -1.58
N ILE A 118 -2.94 -36.32 -0.90
CA ILE A 118 -3.90 -37.12 -0.12
C ILE A 118 -4.85 -37.92 -1.03
N GLN A 119 -5.13 -37.43 -2.23
CA GLN A 119 -6.05 -38.06 -3.18
C GLN A 119 -5.40 -39.16 -4.03
N ALA A 120 -4.07 -39.16 -4.12
CA ALA A 120 -3.26 -40.17 -4.83
C ALA A 120 -3.11 -41.46 -4.02
#